data_AF-A0AAW2X7T3-F1
#
_entry.id   AF-A0AAW2X7T3-F1
#
_cell.length_a   1.000
_cell.length_b   1.000
_cell.length_c   1.000
_cell.angle_alpha   90.00
_cell.angle_beta   90.00
_cell.angle_gamma   90.00
#
_symmetry.space_group_name_H-M   'P 1'
#
loop_
_entity.id
_entity.type
_entity.pdbx_description
1 polymer ?
#
loop_
_entity_poly.entity_id
_entity_poly.type
_entity_poly.pdbx_seq_one_letter_code
_entity_poly.pdbx_strand_id
1 'polypeptide(L)'
;MESESKKFTAFSTPQGQYIWNVMPMGEGLVLSEKKATIAVNKTEFLGILIDETGIELQDHIVEKIRNFSDELKDKKHLQSFLRVVNFAGIFIKDLAKYRNDIRSLLKETESSKWKWEEIHTQRVRELKQVCSNLPKLAIPQDEDGSLHRR
;
A
#
# COMPACT_ATOMS: atom_id res chain seq x y z
N MET A 1 -31.60 4.75 3.95
CA MET A 1 -31.82 4.85 2.50
C MET A 1 -33.09 5.62 2.24
N GLU A 2 -32.99 6.76 1.55
CA GLU A 2 -34.14 7.63 1.26
C GLU A 2 -35.13 6.96 0.31
N SER A 3 -36.42 7.17 0.56
CA SER A 3 -37.52 6.57 -0.22
C SER A 3 -37.41 6.86 -1.72
N GLU A 4 -37.00 8.07 -2.08
CA GLU A 4 -36.86 8.51 -3.48
C GLU A 4 -35.70 7.84 -4.21
N SER A 5 -34.71 7.36 -3.47
CA SER A 5 -33.48 6.77 -4.02
C SER A 5 -33.60 5.26 -4.28
N LYS A 6 -34.67 4.61 -3.78
CA LYS A 6 -34.93 3.17 -3.98
C LYS A 6 -35.03 2.76 -5.43
N LYS A 7 -35.65 3.58 -6.28
CA LYS A 7 -35.76 3.30 -7.71
C LYS A 7 -34.40 3.11 -8.42
N PHE A 8 -33.32 3.68 -7.89
CA PHE A 8 -31.98 3.58 -8.48
C PHE A 8 -31.21 2.32 -8.07
N THR A 9 -31.73 1.51 -7.14
CA THR A 9 -31.12 0.23 -6.74
C THR A 9 -31.77 -0.97 -7.42
N ALA A 10 -32.59 -0.74 -8.44
CA ALA A 10 -33.22 -1.81 -9.21
C ALA A 10 -32.18 -2.67 -9.93
N PHE A 11 -32.34 -3.99 -9.89
CA PHE A 11 -31.53 -4.95 -10.64
C PHE A 11 -32.40 -6.07 -11.22
N SER A 12 -31.96 -6.65 -12.33
CA SER A 12 -32.69 -7.70 -13.04
C SER A 12 -32.01 -9.06 -12.84
N THR A 13 -32.79 -10.10 -12.61
CA THR A 13 -32.37 -11.51 -12.68
C THR A 13 -33.24 -12.23 -13.72
N PRO A 14 -32.90 -13.46 -14.16
CA PRO A 14 -33.77 -14.25 -15.04
C PRO A 14 -35.18 -14.50 -14.46
N GLN A 15 -35.33 -14.36 -13.14
CA GLN A 15 -36.57 -14.63 -12.41
C GLN A 15 -37.41 -13.36 -12.18
N GLY A 16 -36.90 -12.17 -12.51
CA GLY A 16 -37.65 -10.91 -12.37
C GLY A 16 -36.78 -9.69 -12.07
N GLN A 17 -37.45 -8.58 -11.79
CA GLN A 17 -36.83 -7.33 -11.36
C GLN A 17 -37.03 -7.11 -9.87
N TYR A 18 -35.96 -6.68 -9.20
CA TYR A 18 -35.91 -6.50 -7.76
C TYR A 18 -35.35 -5.12 -7.43
N ILE A 19 -35.75 -4.56 -6.28
CA ILE A 19 -35.25 -3.29 -5.75
C ILE A 19 -34.76 -3.53 -4.32
N TRP A 20 -33.65 -2.91 -3.92
CA TRP A 20 -33.17 -3.01 -2.56
C TRP A 20 -33.95 -2.09 -1.61
N ASN A 21 -34.43 -2.65 -0.49
CA ASN A 21 -35.15 -1.90 0.55
C ASN A 21 -34.21 -1.10 1.48
N VAL A 22 -32.98 -1.57 1.62
CA VAL A 22 -31.84 -0.97 2.34
C VAL A 22 -30.70 -0.80 1.36
N MET A 23 -29.62 -0.06 1.67
CA MET A 23 -28.47 -0.02 0.74
C MET A 23 -28.01 -1.46 0.45
N PRO A 24 -27.83 -1.81 -0.83
CA PRO A 24 -27.06 -3.00 -1.16
C PRO A 24 -25.67 -2.85 -0.54
N MET A 25 -25.17 -3.92 0.11
CA MET A 25 -23.95 -3.93 0.94
C MET A 25 -24.07 -3.24 2.33
N GLY A 26 -25.28 -2.85 2.74
CA GLY A 26 -25.62 -2.44 4.11
C GLY A 26 -25.67 -0.93 4.34
N GLU A 27 -26.62 -0.48 5.17
CA GLU A 27 -26.51 0.78 5.92
C GLU A 27 -26.51 0.47 7.41
N GLY A 28 -25.64 1.14 8.15
CA GLY A 28 -25.39 0.89 9.57
C GLY A 28 -24.01 0.26 9.81
N LEU A 29 -23.45 0.49 11.00
CA LEU A 29 -22.19 -0.11 11.43
C LEU A 29 -22.49 -1.49 12.02
N VAL A 30 -22.15 -2.55 11.28
CA VAL A 30 -22.26 -3.94 11.74
C VAL A 30 -20.86 -4.54 11.79
N LEU A 31 -20.46 -5.05 12.95
CA LEU A 31 -19.19 -5.77 13.11
C LEU A 31 -19.34 -7.21 12.62
N SER A 32 -18.46 -7.63 11.72
CA SER A 32 -18.38 -9.03 11.30
C SER A 32 -17.58 -9.81 12.34
N GLU A 33 -18.23 -10.68 13.11
CA GLU A 33 -17.59 -11.53 14.12
C GLU A 33 -16.39 -12.31 13.56
N LYS A 34 -16.52 -12.85 12.33
CA LYS A 34 -15.46 -13.62 11.66
C LYS A 34 -14.24 -12.79 11.25
N LYS A 35 -14.38 -11.48 11.11
CA LYS A 35 -13.31 -10.57 10.65
C LYS A 35 -12.81 -9.64 11.74
N ALA A 36 -13.51 -9.57 12.88
CA ALA A 36 -13.18 -8.67 13.96
C ALA A 36 -12.11 -9.29 14.86
N THR A 37 -11.02 -8.56 15.05
CA THR A 37 -10.01 -8.82 16.08
C THR A 37 -10.16 -7.75 17.17
N ILE A 38 -10.56 -8.17 18.37
CA ILE A 38 -10.89 -7.27 19.50
C ILE A 38 -10.02 -7.67 20.69
N ALA A 39 -9.46 -6.67 21.39
CA ALA A 39 -8.68 -6.86 22.62
C ALA A 39 -7.51 -7.87 22.47
N VAL A 40 -6.73 -7.73 21.41
CA VAL A 40 -5.53 -8.55 21.14
C VAL A 40 -4.26 -7.72 21.24
N ASN A 41 -3.16 -8.35 21.63
CA ASN A 41 -1.85 -7.69 21.77
C ASN A 41 -1.14 -7.47 20.43
N LYS A 42 -1.56 -8.19 19.39
CA LYS A 42 -0.99 -8.16 18.05
C LYS A 42 -2.12 -8.14 17.02
N THR A 43 -2.06 -7.21 16.08
CA THR A 43 -3.08 -7.10 15.03
C THR A 43 -2.49 -6.59 13.72
N GLU A 44 -3.22 -6.83 12.63
CA GLU A 44 -2.87 -6.40 11.29
C GLU A 44 -3.82 -5.28 10.86
N PHE A 45 -3.25 -4.15 10.43
CA PHE A 45 -4.03 -3.00 9.98
C PHE A 45 -3.32 -2.26 8.85
N LEU A 46 -4.03 -2.04 7.74
CA LEU A 46 -3.54 -1.29 6.57
C LEU A 46 -2.16 -1.76 6.05
N GLY A 47 -1.86 -3.07 6.09
CA GLY A 47 -0.56 -3.58 5.62
C GLY A 47 0.58 -3.44 6.63
N ILE A 48 0.26 -3.03 7.86
CA ILE A 48 1.18 -2.93 9.00
C ILE A 48 0.78 -3.99 10.02
N LEU A 49 1.76 -4.59 10.66
CA LEU A 49 1.61 -5.43 11.83
C LEU A 49 1.93 -4.59 13.07
N ILE A 50 0.99 -4.54 14.01
CA ILE A 50 1.06 -3.68 15.20
C ILE A 50 1.06 -4.58 16.42
N ASP A 51 2.01 -4.34 17.33
CA ASP A 51 2.05 -4.99 18.65
C ASP A 51 2.57 -4.05 19.74
N GLU A 52 2.69 -4.58 20.95
CA GLU A 52 3.16 -3.88 22.15
C GLU A 52 4.54 -3.22 21.99
N THR A 53 5.38 -3.78 21.11
CA THR A 53 6.76 -3.36 20.93
C THR A 53 6.94 -2.38 19.78
N GLY A 54 5.95 -2.24 18.90
CA GLY A 54 6.06 -1.35 17.75
C GLY A 54 5.19 -1.72 16.55
N ILE A 55 5.64 -1.24 15.40
CA ILE A 55 5.03 -1.50 14.08
C ILE A 55 6.05 -2.14 13.14
N GLU A 56 5.58 -3.08 12.33
CA GLU A 56 6.34 -3.81 11.31
C GLU A 56 5.55 -3.84 9.99
N LEU A 57 6.25 -3.96 8.87
CA LEU A 57 5.60 -4.15 7.57
C LEU A 57 5.11 -5.59 7.45
N GLN A 58 3.91 -5.82 6.91
CA GLN A 58 3.42 -7.19 6.70
C GLN A 58 4.23 -7.95 5.64
N ASP A 59 4.46 -9.24 5.88
CA ASP A 59 5.31 -10.10 5.05
C ASP A 59 4.88 -10.11 3.58
N HIS A 60 3.58 -10.14 3.29
CA HIS A 60 3.05 -10.18 1.92
C HIS A 60 3.49 -8.95 1.08
N ILE A 61 3.81 -7.82 1.72
CA ILE A 61 4.30 -6.61 1.04
C ILE A 61 5.78 -6.75 0.73
N VAL A 62 6.56 -7.30 1.66
CA VAL A 62 7.98 -7.62 1.47
C VAL A 62 8.13 -8.65 0.35
N GLU A 63 7.32 -9.71 0.36
CA GLU A 63 7.25 -10.72 -0.70
C GLU A 63 6.91 -10.09 -2.05
N LYS A 64 5.94 -9.16 -2.08
CA LYS A 64 5.59 -8.45 -3.31
C LYS A 64 6.77 -7.67 -3.87
N ILE A 65 7.56 -7.00 -3.04
CA ILE A 65 8.79 -6.28 -3.45
C ILE A 65 9.84 -7.28 -3.96
N ARG A 66 10.03 -8.40 -3.26
CA ARG A 66 10.99 -9.46 -3.62
C ARG A 66 10.66 -10.10 -4.98
N ASN A 67 9.38 -10.28 -5.27
CA ASN A 67 8.89 -10.94 -6.48
C ASN A 67 8.92 -10.06 -7.74
N PHE A 68 9.22 -8.76 -7.63
CA PHE A 68 9.46 -7.95 -8.83
C PHE A 68 10.69 -8.47 -9.60
N SER A 69 10.73 -8.23 -10.92
CA SER A 69 11.96 -8.40 -11.70
C SER A 69 13.04 -7.42 -11.24
N ASP A 70 14.33 -7.78 -11.39
CA ASP A 70 15.44 -6.84 -11.16
C ASP A 70 15.48 -5.76 -12.26
N GLU A 71 15.11 -6.16 -13.47
CA GLU A 71 15.00 -5.27 -14.63
C GLU A 71 13.52 -4.93 -14.87
N LEU A 72 13.19 -3.65 -14.79
CA LEU A 72 11.84 -3.17 -15.07
C LEU A 72 11.81 -2.71 -16.52
N LYS A 73 10.97 -3.32 -17.35
CA LYS A 73 10.98 -3.09 -18.80
C LYS A 73 10.24 -1.82 -19.23
N ASP A 74 9.27 -1.38 -18.43
CA ASP A 74 8.41 -0.26 -18.76
C ASP A 74 8.28 0.74 -17.62
N LYS A 75 7.94 1.98 -17.98
CA LYS A 75 7.54 3.05 -17.05
C LYS A 75 6.42 2.61 -16.11
N LYS A 76 5.43 1.84 -16.60
CA LYS A 76 4.33 1.30 -15.77
C LYS A 76 4.82 0.31 -14.72
N HIS A 77 5.70 -0.61 -15.11
CA HIS A 77 6.31 -1.56 -14.18
C HIS A 77 7.14 -0.84 -13.11
N LEU A 78 7.88 0.20 -13.50
CA LEU A 78 8.62 1.04 -12.57
C LEU A 78 7.71 1.82 -11.61
N GLN A 79 6.64 2.43 -12.10
CA GLN A 79 5.67 3.13 -11.25
C GLN A 79 5.03 2.19 -10.23
N SER A 80 4.69 0.96 -10.66
CA SER A 80 4.14 -0.08 -9.77
C SER A 80 5.13 -0.45 -8.66
N PHE A 81 6.38 -0.76 -9.03
CA PHE A 81 7.45 -1.06 -8.08
C PHE A 81 7.65 0.08 -7.06
N LEU A 82 7.81 1.31 -7.57
CA LEU A 82 8.01 2.49 -6.71
C LEU A 82 6.83 2.77 -5.80
N ARG A 83 5.60 2.44 -6.20
CA ARG A 83 4.42 2.59 -5.34
C ARG A 83 4.52 1.67 -4.11
N VAL A 84 4.91 0.41 -4.30
CA VAL A 84 5.06 -0.55 -3.20
C VAL A 84 6.25 -0.17 -2.31
N VAL A 85 7.39 0.22 -2.91
CA VAL A 85 8.56 0.67 -2.15
C VAL A 85 8.26 1.95 -1.34
N ASN A 86 7.52 2.90 -1.91
CA ASN A 86 7.14 4.12 -1.18
C ASN A 86 6.21 3.80 0.00
N PHE A 87 5.35 2.79 -0.11
CA PHE A 87 4.53 2.34 1.01
C PHE A 87 5.41 1.83 2.17
N ALA A 88 6.45 1.06 1.87
CA ALA A 88 7.45 0.62 2.85
C ALA A 88 8.40 1.73 3.33
N GLY A 89 8.27 2.96 2.80
CA GLY A 89 9.28 4.01 2.95
C GLY A 89 9.53 4.48 4.38
N ILE A 90 8.55 4.37 5.28
CA ILE A 90 8.74 4.73 6.69
C ILE A 90 9.74 3.80 7.40
N PHE A 91 9.88 2.56 6.92
CA PHE A 91 10.79 1.56 7.47
C PHE A 91 12.18 1.62 6.83
N ILE A 92 12.32 2.31 5.69
CA ILE A 92 13.56 2.37 4.91
C ILE A 92 14.30 3.67 5.21
N LYS A 93 15.43 3.57 5.91
CA LYS A 93 16.32 4.71 6.12
C LYS A 93 16.87 5.22 4.79
N ASP A 94 16.83 6.54 4.61
CA ASP A 94 17.38 7.24 3.44
C ASP A 94 16.85 6.75 2.08
N LEU A 95 15.57 6.35 1.99
CA LEU A 95 14.92 5.84 0.76
C LEU A 95 15.18 6.74 -0.48
N ALA A 96 15.23 8.06 -0.28
CA ALA A 96 15.49 9.01 -1.35
C ALA A 96 16.79 8.70 -2.11
N LYS A 97 17.86 8.30 -1.41
CA LYS A 97 19.16 7.98 -2.01
C LYS A 97 19.04 6.87 -3.05
N TYR A 98 18.31 5.82 -2.73
CA TYR A 98 18.09 4.68 -3.63
C TYR A 98 17.14 5.01 -4.78
N ARG A 99 16.11 5.83 -4.49
CA ARG A 99 15.06 6.15 -5.46
C ARG A 99 15.49 7.16 -6.52
N ASN A 100 16.41 8.07 -6.20
CA ASN A 100 16.72 9.20 -7.07
C ASN A 100 17.18 8.77 -8.46
N ASP A 101 18.05 7.77 -8.54
CA ASP A 101 18.60 7.27 -9.81
C ASP A 101 17.50 6.66 -10.69
N ILE A 102 16.57 5.90 -10.10
CA ILE A 102 15.47 5.27 -10.84
C ILE A 102 14.34 6.27 -11.13
N ARG A 103 14.13 7.28 -10.28
CA ARG A 103 13.09 8.31 -10.46
C ARG A 103 13.36 9.18 -11.69
N SER A 104 14.61 9.30 -12.11
CA SER A 104 14.99 9.99 -13.34
C SER A 104 14.29 9.39 -14.58
N LEU A 105 14.11 8.06 -14.62
CA LEU A 105 13.44 7.33 -15.71
C LEU A 105 11.94 7.62 -15.84
N LEU A 106 11.31 8.20 -14.80
CA LEU A 106 9.91 8.58 -14.85
C LEU A 106 9.66 9.93 -15.52
N LYS A 107 10.70 10.76 -15.68
CA LYS A 107 10.58 12.10 -16.28
C LYS A 107 10.33 11.95 -17.78
N GLU A 108 9.24 12.55 -18.23
CA GLU A 108 8.88 12.60 -19.65
C GLU A 108 9.52 13.82 -20.27
N THR A 109 10.52 13.61 -21.11
CA THR A 109 11.14 14.65 -21.93
C THR A 109 11.29 14.11 -23.35
N GLU A 110 11.28 15.00 -24.33
CA GLU A 110 11.46 14.71 -25.78
C GLU A 110 12.71 13.86 -26.07
N SER A 111 13.70 13.86 -25.16
CA SER A 111 14.96 13.11 -25.24
C SER A 111 14.99 11.81 -24.42
N SER A 112 14.00 11.56 -23.57
CA SER A 112 13.93 10.40 -22.66
C SER A 112 13.29 9.19 -23.36
N LYS A 113 14.00 8.64 -24.35
CA LYS A 113 13.79 7.23 -24.68
C LYS A 113 14.12 6.43 -23.41
N TRP A 114 13.22 5.54 -23.00
CA TRP A 114 13.45 4.65 -21.87
C TRP A 114 14.80 3.94 -22.04
N LYS A 115 15.78 4.29 -21.21
CA LYS A 115 17.12 3.71 -21.22
C LYS A 115 17.35 3.03 -19.89
N TRP A 116 17.23 1.71 -19.89
CA TRP A 116 17.57 0.90 -18.74
C TRP A 116 19.08 0.61 -18.78
N GLU A 117 19.77 0.81 -17.66
CA GLU A 117 21.21 0.66 -17.49
C GLU A 117 21.47 -0.18 -16.24
N GLU A 118 22.68 -0.74 -16.13
CA GLU A 118 23.05 -1.62 -15.02
C GLU A 118 22.90 -0.94 -13.65
N ILE A 119 23.14 0.39 -13.58
CA ILE A 119 22.93 1.17 -12.36
C ILE A 119 21.47 1.07 -11.87
N HIS A 120 20.49 1.00 -12.76
CA HIS A 120 19.08 0.88 -12.38
C HIS A 120 18.76 -0.51 -11.82
N THR A 121 19.29 -1.57 -12.46
CA THR A 121 19.20 -2.95 -11.96
C THR A 121 19.82 -3.06 -10.57
N GLN A 122 21.01 -2.47 -10.38
CA GLN A 122 21.71 -2.47 -9.10
C GLN A 122 20.88 -1.77 -8.00
N ARG A 123 20.24 -0.63 -8.30
CA ARG A 123 19.38 0.07 -7.33
C ARG A 123 18.12 -0.72 -6.98
N VAL A 124 17.52 -1.44 -7.93
CA VAL A 124 16.39 -2.33 -7.65
C VAL A 124 16.82 -3.47 -6.73
N ARG A 125 17.98 -4.09 -6.97
CA ARG A 125 18.52 -5.14 -6.10
C ARG A 125 18.83 -4.63 -4.69
N GLU A 126 19.48 -3.48 -4.57
CA GLU A 126 19.73 -2.81 -3.28
C GLU A 126 18.43 -2.57 -2.52
N LEU A 127 17.41 -2.03 -3.19
CA LEU A 127 16.09 -1.81 -2.57
C LEU A 127 15.44 -3.11 -2.10
N LYS A 128 15.51 -4.19 -2.89
CA LYS A 128 14.98 -5.50 -2.49
C LYS A 128 15.70 -6.07 -1.26
N GLN A 129 17.03 -5.93 -1.21
CA GLN A 129 17.83 -6.36 -0.06
C GLN A 129 17.47 -5.57 1.20
N VAL A 130 17.37 -4.24 1.09
CA VAL A 130 16.97 -3.39 2.23
C VAL A 130 15.55 -3.73 2.70
N CYS A 131 14.62 -3.95 1.77
CA CYS A 131 13.25 -4.33 2.11
C CYS A 131 13.13 -5.74 2.73
N SER A 132 14.13 -6.60 2.56
CA SER A 132 14.13 -7.94 3.17
C SER A 132 14.47 -7.90 4.66
N ASN A 133 15.18 -6.86 5.11
CA ASN A 133 15.63 -6.69 6.49
C ASN A 133 15.17 -5.33 7.04
N LEU A 134 13.85 -5.12 7.07
CA LEU A 134 13.27 -3.90 7.62
C LEU A 134 13.26 -3.92 9.15
N PRO A 135 13.66 -2.83 9.81
CA PRO A 135 13.59 -2.74 11.26
C PRO A 135 12.13 -2.58 11.71
N LYS A 136 11.83 -3.14 12.89
CA LYS A 136 10.66 -2.74 13.65
C LYS A 136 10.79 -1.30 14.11
N LEU A 137 9.73 -0.52 13.99
CA LEU A 137 9.69 0.87 14.45
C LEU A 137 8.92 0.96 15.76
N ALA A 138 9.41 1.76 16.70
CA ALA A 138 8.70 2.03 17.95
C ALA A 138 7.49 2.95 17.70
N ILE A 139 6.45 2.79 18.52
CA ILE A 139 5.31 3.73 18.54
C ILE A 139 5.81 5.05 19.16
N PRO A 140 5.58 6.20 18.51
CA PRO A 140 5.93 7.49 19.07
C PRO A 140 5.33 7.67 20.46
N GLN A 141 6.15 8.08 21.43
CA GLN A 141 5.66 8.50 22.74
C GLN A 141 5.23 9.97 22.61
N ASP A 142 4.07 10.32 23.17
CA ASP A 142 3.49 11.68 23.09
C ASP A 142 4.26 12.74 23.91
N GLU A 143 5.51 12.49 24.32
CA GLU A 143 6.21 13.34 25.28
C GLU A 143 6.75 14.68 24.73
N ASP A 144 6.50 15.04 23.47
CA ASP A 144 6.79 16.40 23.01
C ASP A 144 5.70 16.93 22.07
N GLY A 145 4.91 17.88 22.55
CA GLY A 145 3.87 18.63 21.84
C GLY A 145 4.36 19.49 20.67
N SER A 146 5.50 19.16 20.05
CA SER A 146 5.96 19.78 18.82
C SER A 146 5.58 18.92 17.63
N LEU A 147 4.43 19.24 17.03
CA LEU A 147 3.99 18.80 15.71
C LEU A 147 4.97 19.26 14.63
N HIS A 148 6.17 18.68 14.55
CA HIS A 148 7.03 18.82 13.38
C HIS A 148 6.57 17.83 12.31
N ARG A 149 5.51 18.21 11.58
CA ARG A 149 5.27 17.66 10.24
C ARG A 149 6.43 18.10 9.33
N ARG A 150 7.17 17.13 8.81
CA ARG A 150 8.07 17.32 7.66
C ARG A 150 7.30 17.16 6.35
#